data_AF-A0A963JS64-F1
#
_entry.id   AF-A0A963JS64-F1
#
_cell.length_a   1.000
_cell.length_b   1.000
_cell.length_c   1.000
_cell.angle_alpha   90.00
_cell.angle_beta   90.00
_cell.angle_gamma   90.00
#
_symmetry.space_group_name_H-M   'P 1'
#
loop_
_entity.id
_entity.type
_entity.pdbx_description
1 polymer ?
#
loop_
_entity_poly.entity_id
_entity_poly.type
_entity_poly.pdbx_seq_one_letter_code
_entity_poly.pdbx_strand_id
1 'polypeptide(L)'
;MKFAISSTAVLVALAFAGTVQAEEQVITIGHSGPLSGPNAFAGKDNENGVRMAIEELNAKKITVAGKTLKFELVSEDDQCDARSGVSVAQKFVDSGVKYVLGPYCSGVTIPASRVYSQGGAMVSTVGTNPKVTQGGYKNLFRIIASDTQIGSNMAIYAANVMKVKNVAVIDDRTAFGQGVAEEFSKEAKTLGLTVVGQEFTTDKSTDFLSILTSLKA
;
A
#
# COMPACT_ATOMS: atom_id res chain seq x y z
N MET A 1 -24.62 80.74 -5.92
CA MET A 1 -24.42 79.62 -6.87
C MET A 1 -24.19 78.35 -6.05
N LYS A 2 -25.10 77.38 -6.12
CA LYS A 2 -25.02 76.09 -5.42
C LYS A 2 -24.48 75.06 -6.43
N PHE A 3 -23.31 74.48 -6.17
CA PHE A 3 -22.79 73.38 -6.97
C PHE A 3 -23.34 72.06 -6.43
N ALA A 4 -24.14 71.37 -7.24
CA ALA A 4 -24.61 70.01 -6.98
C ALA A 4 -23.52 69.01 -7.40
N ILE A 5 -22.98 68.27 -6.43
CA ILE A 5 -22.04 67.18 -6.68
C ILE A 5 -22.86 65.96 -7.10
N SER A 6 -22.74 65.58 -8.36
CA SER A 6 -23.45 64.45 -8.98
C SER A 6 -23.00 63.12 -8.35
N SER A 7 -23.95 62.42 -7.70
CA SER A 7 -23.76 61.15 -6.98
C SER A 7 -23.52 59.92 -7.88
N THR A 8 -23.16 60.12 -9.16
CA THR A 8 -23.13 59.04 -10.16
C THR A 8 -21.77 58.37 -10.30
N ALA A 9 -20.72 58.87 -9.64
CA ALA A 9 -19.34 58.37 -9.80
C ALA A 9 -18.92 57.27 -8.80
N VAL A 10 -19.74 56.94 -7.79
CA VAL A 10 -19.33 56.00 -6.72
C VAL A 10 -19.76 54.55 -7.00
N LEU A 11 -20.68 54.30 -7.93
CA LEU A 11 -21.26 52.97 -8.16
C LEU A 11 -20.48 52.05 -9.12
N VAL A 12 -19.45 52.54 -9.81
CA VAL A 12 -18.66 51.72 -10.76
C VAL A 12 -17.40 51.10 -10.12
N ALA A 13 -17.01 51.54 -8.93
CA ALA A 13 -15.79 51.04 -8.27
C ALA A 13 -15.97 49.69 -7.51
N LEU A 14 -17.18 49.13 -7.44
CA LEU A 14 -17.47 47.90 -6.70
C LEU A 14 -17.49 46.62 -7.56
N ALA A 15 -17.28 46.72 -8.88
CA ALA A 15 -17.40 45.57 -9.79
C ALA A 15 -16.10 44.76 -10.00
N PHE A 16 -14.98 45.15 -9.38
CA PHE A 16 -13.71 44.41 -9.43
C PHE A 16 -13.35 43.72 -8.10
N ALA A 17 -14.34 43.32 -7.32
CA ALA A 17 -14.16 42.23 -6.37
C ALA A 17 -14.02 40.92 -7.17
N GLY A 18 -12.88 40.75 -7.84
CA GLY A 18 -12.51 39.48 -8.45
C GLY A 18 -12.64 38.42 -7.36
N THR A 19 -13.46 37.40 -7.62
CA THR A 19 -13.49 36.21 -6.78
C THR A 19 -12.06 35.72 -6.65
N VAL A 20 -11.47 35.88 -5.46
CA VAL A 20 -10.19 35.26 -5.12
C VAL A 20 -10.45 33.77 -5.12
N GLN A 21 -10.37 33.17 -6.31
CA GLN A 21 -10.39 31.73 -6.47
C GLN A 21 -9.04 31.30 -5.88
N ALA A 22 -9.09 30.70 -4.69
CA ALA A 22 -7.88 30.20 -4.04
C ALA A 22 -7.09 29.36 -5.05
N GLU A 23 -5.80 29.63 -5.19
CA GLU A 23 -4.92 28.92 -6.11
C GLU A 23 -5.02 27.42 -5.82
N GLU A 24 -5.45 26.63 -6.80
CA GLU A 24 -5.60 25.19 -6.65
C GLU A 24 -4.24 24.52 -6.79
N GLN A 25 -3.86 23.72 -5.80
CA GLN A 25 -2.65 22.92 -5.84
C GLN A 25 -3.02 21.44 -6.00
N VAL A 26 -2.65 20.87 -7.14
CA VAL A 26 -2.87 19.45 -7.43
C VAL A 26 -1.80 18.61 -6.72
N ILE A 27 -2.24 17.60 -5.97
CA ILE A 27 -1.41 16.61 -5.31
C ILE A 27 -1.70 15.24 -5.92
N THR A 28 -0.74 14.71 -6.68
CA THR A 28 -0.88 13.38 -7.28
C THR A 28 -0.54 12.29 -6.27
N ILE A 29 -1.47 11.34 -6.15
CA ILE A 29 -1.35 10.14 -5.34
C ILE A 29 -1.16 8.95 -6.29
N GLY A 30 0.00 8.30 -6.22
CA GLY A 30 0.27 7.06 -6.94
C GLY A 30 -0.35 5.87 -6.22
N HIS A 31 -0.90 4.93 -6.97
CA HIS A 31 -1.27 3.61 -6.48
C HIS A 31 -0.55 2.54 -7.30
N SER A 32 0.31 1.76 -6.64
CA SER A 32 0.95 0.56 -7.22
C SER A 32 0.27 -0.66 -6.63
N GLY A 33 -0.32 -1.51 -7.47
CA GLY A 33 -0.86 -2.78 -7.01
C GLY A 33 -1.15 -3.74 -8.16
N PRO A 34 -1.51 -4.99 -7.85
CA PRO A 34 -1.94 -5.95 -8.86
C PRO A 34 -3.34 -5.56 -9.33
N LEU A 35 -3.43 -4.88 -10.48
CA LEU A 35 -4.72 -4.51 -11.08
C LEU A 35 -5.19 -5.55 -12.10
N SER A 36 -4.34 -6.53 -12.39
CA SER A 36 -4.64 -7.72 -13.18
C SER A 36 -4.07 -8.99 -12.51
N GLY A 37 -4.37 -10.15 -13.08
CA GLY A 37 -3.91 -11.45 -12.59
C GLY A 37 -4.69 -11.95 -11.34
N PRO A 38 -4.19 -13.01 -10.67
CA PRO A 38 -4.90 -13.69 -9.58
C PRO A 38 -5.19 -12.78 -8.37
N ASN A 39 -4.33 -11.78 -8.13
CA ASN A 39 -4.46 -10.85 -7.00
C ASN A 39 -5.22 -9.56 -7.36
N ALA A 40 -5.84 -9.48 -8.55
CA ALA A 40 -6.54 -8.29 -9.03
C ALA A 40 -7.64 -7.82 -8.06
N PHE A 41 -8.34 -8.76 -7.40
CA PHE A 41 -9.40 -8.42 -6.45
C PHE A 41 -8.86 -7.53 -5.31
N ALA A 42 -7.73 -7.91 -4.71
CA ALA A 42 -7.13 -7.18 -3.61
C ALA A 42 -6.57 -5.82 -4.05
N GLY A 43 -5.89 -5.78 -5.21
CA GLY A 43 -5.37 -4.53 -5.76
C GLY A 43 -6.48 -3.55 -6.16
N LYS A 44 -7.60 -4.04 -6.70
CA LYS A 44 -8.77 -3.20 -7.01
C LYS A 44 -9.49 -2.70 -5.78
N ASP A 45 -9.63 -3.53 -4.75
CA ASP A 45 -10.20 -3.09 -3.47
C ASP A 45 -9.33 -1.99 -2.82
N ASN A 46 -8.01 -2.14 -2.88
CA ASN A 46 -7.07 -1.11 -2.41
C ASN A 46 -7.19 0.18 -3.23
N GLU A 47 -7.21 0.09 -4.57
CA GLU A 47 -7.39 1.23 -5.47
C GLU A 47 -8.70 1.98 -5.17
N ASN A 48 -9.80 1.24 -5.00
CA ASN A 48 -11.12 1.79 -4.68
C ASN A 48 -11.12 2.51 -3.32
N GLY A 49 -10.45 1.95 -2.31
CA GLY A 49 -10.29 2.60 -1.01
C GLY A 49 -9.52 3.93 -1.10
N VAL A 50 -8.43 3.97 -1.88
CA VAL A 50 -7.66 5.20 -2.12
C VAL A 50 -8.51 6.22 -2.86
N ARG A 51 -9.27 5.79 -3.88
CA ARG A 51 -10.18 6.64 -4.65
C ARG A 51 -11.26 7.26 -3.76
N MET A 52 -11.91 6.46 -2.94
CA MET A 52 -12.92 6.92 -1.98
C MET A 52 -12.33 7.96 -1.02
N ALA A 53 -11.15 7.72 -0.46
CA ALA A 53 -10.49 8.69 0.41
C ALA A 53 -10.16 10.01 -0.31
N ILE A 54 -9.71 9.95 -1.57
CA ILE A 54 -9.46 11.14 -2.40
C ILE A 54 -10.75 11.92 -2.65
N GLU A 55 -11.84 11.26 -2.98
CA GLU A 55 -13.15 11.89 -3.20
C GLU A 55 -13.64 12.61 -1.93
N GLU A 56 -13.53 11.96 -0.77
CA GLU A 56 -13.87 12.57 0.52
C GLU A 56 -12.99 13.77 0.87
N LEU A 57 -11.68 13.69 0.59
CA LEU A 57 -10.74 14.79 0.83
C LEU A 57 -11.01 15.98 -0.09
N ASN A 58 -11.29 15.72 -1.37
CA ASN A 58 -11.63 16.76 -2.34
C ASN A 58 -12.95 17.44 -2.00
N ALA A 59 -13.95 16.69 -1.51
CA ALA A 59 -15.22 17.26 -1.07
C ALA A 59 -15.06 18.27 0.09
N LYS A 60 -14.04 18.08 0.94
CA LYS A 60 -13.74 18.98 2.08
C LYS A 60 -13.09 20.30 1.66
N LYS A 61 -12.57 20.42 0.43
CA LYS A 61 -11.86 21.63 -0.06
C LYS A 61 -10.79 22.12 0.91
N ILE A 62 -9.91 21.21 1.32
CA ILE A 62 -8.86 21.49 2.32
C ILE A 62 -7.94 22.60 1.80
N THR A 63 -7.68 23.60 2.64
CA THR A 63 -6.77 24.71 2.31
C THR A 63 -5.54 24.67 3.21
N VAL A 64 -4.35 24.72 2.60
CA VAL A 64 -3.05 24.76 3.30
C VAL A 64 -2.25 25.92 2.73
N ALA A 65 -1.70 26.78 3.60
CA ALA A 65 -0.91 27.95 3.20
C ALA A 65 -1.59 28.84 2.13
N GLY A 66 -2.92 28.96 2.19
CA GLY A 66 -3.71 29.78 1.24
C GLY A 66 -4.05 29.10 -0.09
N LYS A 67 -3.59 27.86 -0.32
CA LYS A 67 -3.91 27.08 -1.52
C LYS A 67 -4.92 25.98 -1.19
N THR A 68 -5.93 25.81 -2.05
CA THR A 68 -6.87 24.70 -1.92
C THR A 68 -6.25 23.46 -2.58
N LEU A 69 -6.15 22.38 -1.81
CA LEU A 69 -5.59 21.12 -2.29
C LEU A 69 -6.64 20.36 -3.12
N LYS A 70 -6.22 19.85 -4.27
CA LYS A 70 -6.96 18.88 -5.07
C LYS A 70 -6.12 17.62 -5.22
N PHE A 71 -6.66 16.49 -4.80
CA PHE A 71 -5.98 15.20 -4.88
C PHE A 71 -6.41 14.47 -6.16
N GLU A 72 -5.45 13.89 -6.86
CA GLU A 72 -5.69 13.10 -8.07
C GLU A 72 -5.01 11.74 -7.97
N LEU A 73 -5.72 10.68 -8.37
CA LEU A 73 -5.22 9.31 -8.33
C LEU A 73 -4.61 8.92 -9.68
N VAL A 74 -3.38 8.40 -9.67
CA VAL A 74 -2.78 7.70 -10.80
C VAL A 74 -2.48 6.27 -10.35
N SER A 75 -3.03 5.29 -11.05
CA SER A 75 -2.91 3.88 -10.70
C SER A 75 -2.15 3.11 -11.78
N GLU A 76 -1.24 2.26 -11.35
CA GLU A 76 -0.42 1.43 -12.24
C GLU A 76 -0.47 -0.02 -11.78
N ASP A 77 -0.54 -0.92 -12.76
CA ASP A 77 -0.56 -2.36 -12.54
C ASP A 77 0.86 -2.90 -12.37
N ASP A 78 1.21 -3.29 -11.16
CA ASP A 78 2.47 -3.97 -10.87
C ASP A 78 2.39 -5.50 -11.01
N GLN A 79 1.19 -6.05 -11.24
CA GLN A 79 0.91 -7.47 -11.47
C GLN A 79 1.38 -8.41 -10.35
N CYS A 80 1.71 -7.89 -9.16
CA CYS A 80 2.46 -8.61 -8.15
C CYS A 80 3.80 -9.20 -8.66
N ASP A 81 4.37 -8.61 -9.71
CA ASP A 81 5.65 -9.01 -10.30
C ASP A 81 6.75 -8.00 -9.94
N ALA A 82 7.89 -8.51 -9.47
CA ALA A 82 8.98 -7.68 -8.98
C ALA A 82 9.55 -6.75 -10.07
N ARG A 83 9.64 -7.23 -11.32
CA ARG A 83 10.18 -6.43 -12.43
C ARG A 83 9.20 -5.31 -12.81
N SER A 84 7.94 -5.68 -12.99
CA SER A 84 6.87 -4.74 -13.36
C SER A 84 6.71 -3.65 -12.30
N GLY A 85 6.71 -4.00 -11.01
CA GLY A 85 6.61 -2.99 -9.95
C GLY A 85 7.84 -2.09 -9.80
N VAL A 86 9.05 -2.55 -10.14
CA VAL A 86 10.22 -1.66 -10.25
C VAL A 86 10.04 -0.66 -11.39
N SER A 87 9.51 -1.10 -12.53
CA SER A 87 9.18 -0.20 -13.66
C SER A 87 8.10 0.81 -13.30
N VAL A 88 7.04 0.39 -12.58
CA VAL A 88 6.00 1.29 -12.05
C VAL A 88 6.61 2.32 -11.09
N ALA A 89 7.48 1.89 -10.18
CA ALA A 89 8.14 2.80 -9.25
C ALA A 89 8.98 3.85 -9.97
N GLN A 90 9.73 3.43 -11.00
CA GLN A 90 10.49 4.36 -11.84
C GLN A 90 9.58 5.37 -12.54
N LYS A 91 8.48 4.90 -13.14
CA LYS A 91 7.48 5.74 -13.81
C LYS A 91 6.91 6.81 -12.87
N PHE A 92 6.56 6.43 -11.64
CA PHE A 92 6.06 7.38 -10.64
C PHE A 92 7.10 8.40 -10.23
N VAL A 93 8.33 7.97 -9.96
CA VAL A 93 9.44 8.88 -9.61
C VAL A 93 9.73 9.87 -10.73
N ASP A 94 9.82 9.39 -11.97
CA ASP A 94 10.10 10.22 -13.15
C ASP A 94 8.96 11.22 -13.44
N SER A 95 7.72 10.84 -13.14
CA SER A 95 6.54 11.71 -13.25
C SER A 95 6.38 12.66 -12.06
N GLY A 96 7.31 12.64 -11.10
CA GLY A 96 7.30 13.54 -9.95
C GLY A 96 6.30 13.19 -8.85
N VAL A 97 5.71 11.98 -8.86
CA VAL A 97 4.79 11.53 -7.81
C VAL A 97 5.52 11.45 -6.47
N LYS A 98 4.97 12.12 -5.45
CA LYS A 98 5.60 12.22 -4.11
C LYS A 98 4.96 11.33 -3.05
N TYR A 99 3.77 10.80 -3.30
CA TYR A 99 3.04 9.95 -2.37
C TYR A 99 2.52 8.73 -3.11
N VAL A 100 2.84 7.55 -2.59
CA VAL A 100 2.46 6.27 -3.19
C VAL A 100 1.80 5.38 -2.15
N LEU A 101 0.64 4.84 -2.51
CA LEU A 101 -0.06 3.80 -1.78
C LEU A 101 0.20 2.47 -2.49
N GLY A 102 0.59 1.45 -1.74
CA GLY A 102 1.19 0.23 -2.26
C GLY A 102 2.73 0.32 -2.30
N PRO A 103 3.43 -0.67 -2.91
CA PRO A 103 2.88 -1.86 -3.54
C PRO A 103 2.13 -2.80 -2.57
N TYR A 104 1.23 -3.63 -3.09
CA TYR A 104 0.48 -4.61 -2.29
C TYR A 104 1.33 -5.84 -1.92
N CYS A 105 1.95 -6.45 -2.93
CA CYS A 105 2.73 -7.69 -2.76
C CYS A 105 4.11 -7.42 -2.16
N SER A 106 4.46 -8.11 -1.07
CA SER A 106 5.78 -8.02 -0.42
C SER A 106 6.95 -8.19 -1.41
N GLY A 107 6.83 -9.11 -2.37
CA GLY A 107 7.84 -9.38 -3.40
C GLY A 107 8.04 -8.22 -4.38
N VAL A 108 7.05 -7.34 -4.51
CA VAL A 108 7.14 -6.10 -5.28
C VAL A 108 7.68 -4.97 -4.42
N THR A 109 7.14 -4.82 -3.21
CA THR A 109 7.51 -3.75 -2.28
C THR A 109 9.00 -3.74 -1.99
N ILE A 110 9.61 -4.91 -1.72
CA ILE A 110 11.03 -5.02 -1.34
C ILE A 110 11.97 -4.37 -2.38
N PRO A 111 11.94 -4.76 -3.68
CA PRO A 111 12.80 -4.13 -4.68
C PRO A 111 12.33 -2.72 -5.09
N ALA A 112 11.03 -2.47 -5.20
CA ALA A 112 10.50 -1.16 -5.64
C ALA A 112 10.78 -0.04 -4.64
N SER A 113 10.82 -0.35 -3.34
CA SER A 113 11.07 0.64 -2.27
C SER A 113 12.42 1.34 -2.41
N ARG A 114 13.43 0.68 -2.97
CA ARG A 114 14.72 1.32 -3.27
C ARG A 114 14.55 2.48 -4.25
N VAL A 115 13.77 2.27 -5.31
CA VAL A 115 13.51 3.27 -6.35
C VAL A 115 12.72 4.45 -5.78
N TYR A 116 11.64 4.17 -5.05
CA TYR A 116 10.87 5.22 -4.38
C TYR A 116 11.70 6.02 -3.38
N SER A 117 12.56 5.34 -2.60
CA SER A 117 13.51 5.96 -1.67
C SER A 117 14.47 6.91 -2.36
N GLN A 118 15.08 6.49 -3.46
CA GLN A 118 15.98 7.32 -4.25
C GLN A 118 15.27 8.51 -4.91
N GLY A 119 14.00 8.34 -5.32
CA GLY A 119 13.16 9.40 -5.88
C GLY A 119 12.54 10.35 -4.83
N GLY A 120 12.70 10.04 -3.55
CA GLY A 120 12.12 10.81 -2.44
C GLY A 120 10.60 10.70 -2.32
N ALA A 121 9.98 9.68 -2.91
CA ALA A 121 8.54 9.44 -2.80
C ALA A 121 8.21 8.77 -1.47
N MET A 122 7.23 9.29 -0.73
CA MET A 122 6.73 8.64 0.47
C MET A 122 5.83 7.46 0.09
N VAL A 123 6.07 6.30 0.68
CA VAL A 123 5.40 5.04 0.33
C VAL A 123 4.70 4.48 1.56
N SER A 124 3.43 4.16 1.41
CA SER A 124 2.65 3.43 2.41
C SER A 124 2.18 2.11 1.80
N THR A 125 2.59 0.98 2.38
CA THR A 125 2.42 -0.35 1.82
C THR A 125 1.73 -1.29 2.81
N VAL A 126 1.02 -2.28 2.26
CA VAL A 126 0.46 -3.42 3.00
C VAL A 126 1.33 -4.68 2.90
N GLY A 127 2.49 -4.61 2.23
CA GLY A 127 3.45 -5.71 2.18
C GLY A 127 3.97 -6.03 3.59
N THR A 128 3.67 -7.24 4.07
CA THR A 128 3.87 -7.63 5.46
C THR A 128 5.23 -8.25 5.76
N ASN A 129 5.97 -8.67 4.72
CA ASN A 129 7.27 -9.32 4.91
C ASN A 129 8.22 -8.43 5.73
N PRO A 130 8.93 -8.96 6.75
CA PRO A 130 9.79 -8.15 7.61
C PRO A 130 10.86 -7.38 6.82
N LYS A 131 11.36 -7.95 5.72
CA LYS A 131 12.35 -7.33 4.84
C LYS A 131 11.90 -6.00 4.25
N VAL A 132 10.59 -5.77 4.10
CA VAL A 132 10.03 -4.51 3.62
C VAL A 132 10.59 -3.32 4.40
N THR A 133 10.57 -3.39 5.74
CA THR A 133 11.00 -2.27 6.60
C THR A 133 12.46 -2.38 7.06
N GLN A 134 13.10 -3.53 6.89
CA GLN A 134 14.50 -3.74 7.30
C GLN A 134 15.52 -3.03 6.40
N GLY A 135 15.11 -2.59 5.21
CA GLY A 135 15.95 -1.78 4.31
C GLY A 135 16.29 -0.38 4.85
N GLY A 136 15.66 0.07 5.94
CA GLY A 136 16.00 1.33 6.63
C GLY A 136 15.56 2.60 5.89
N TYR A 137 14.64 2.49 4.92
CA TYR A 137 14.13 3.64 4.17
C TYR A 137 13.20 4.50 5.05
N LYS A 138 13.58 5.76 5.28
CA LYS A 138 12.85 6.69 6.16
C LYS A 138 11.46 7.09 5.64
N ASN A 139 11.24 6.90 4.35
CA ASN A 139 10.03 7.28 3.63
C ASN A 139 9.15 6.08 3.27
N LEU A 140 9.40 4.91 3.85
CA LEU A 140 8.60 3.70 3.66
C LEU A 140 7.88 3.32 4.94
N PHE A 141 6.57 3.17 4.87
CA PHE A 141 5.71 2.87 6.00
C PHE A 141 4.88 1.62 5.71
N ARG A 142 5.02 0.58 6.54
CA ARG A 142 4.07 -0.53 6.56
C ARG A 142 2.92 -0.17 7.49
N ILE A 143 1.69 -0.19 6.99
CA ILE A 143 0.49 0.23 7.74
C ILE A 143 -0.34 -0.93 8.30
N ILE A 144 0.21 -2.14 8.29
CA ILE A 144 -0.39 -3.37 8.79
C ILE A 144 0.65 -4.17 9.59
N ALA A 145 0.20 -5.21 10.31
CA ALA A 145 1.08 -6.13 11.02
C ALA A 145 2.14 -6.76 10.08
N SER A 146 3.33 -7.02 10.63
CA SER A 146 4.39 -7.74 9.92
C SER A 146 4.18 -9.26 9.97
N ASP A 147 4.83 -10.02 9.09
CA ASP A 147 4.80 -11.49 9.18
C ASP A 147 5.40 -11.99 10.49
N THR A 148 6.35 -11.26 11.10
CA THR A 148 6.82 -11.57 12.46
C THR A 148 5.68 -11.54 13.48
N GLN A 149 4.71 -10.63 13.34
CA GLN A 149 3.54 -10.60 14.22
C GLN A 149 2.50 -11.64 13.79
N ILE A 150 2.22 -11.74 12.48
CA ILE A 150 1.20 -12.64 11.93
C ILE A 150 1.59 -14.10 12.19
N GLY A 151 2.77 -14.52 11.71
CA GLY A 151 3.29 -15.89 11.85
C GLY A 151 3.48 -16.30 13.31
N SER A 152 4.07 -15.44 14.15
CA SER A 152 4.22 -15.75 15.57
C SER A 152 2.88 -15.88 16.28
N ASN A 153 1.92 -14.97 16.04
CA ASN A 153 0.59 -15.08 16.64
C ASN A 153 -0.18 -16.32 16.16
N MET A 154 0.02 -16.74 14.90
CA MET A 154 -0.52 -18.01 14.40
C MET A 154 0.05 -19.21 15.18
N ALA A 155 1.36 -19.23 15.46
CA ALA A 155 1.98 -20.30 16.24
C ALA A 155 1.52 -20.29 17.72
N ILE A 156 1.42 -19.10 18.32
CA ILE A 156 0.88 -18.90 19.68
C ILE A 156 -0.55 -19.42 19.77
N TYR A 157 -1.39 -19.11 18.77
CA TYR A 157 -2.76 -19.60 18.71
C TYR A 157 -2.81 -21.13 18.60
N ALA A 158 -1.99 -21.72 17.73
CA ALA A 158 -1.91 -23.17 17.58
C ALA A 158 -1.50 -23.87 18.89
N ALA A 159 -0.47 -23.37 19.58
CA ALA A 159 0.02 -23.96 20.81
C ALA A 159 -0.94 -23.77 22.00
N ASN A 160 -1.45 -22.55 22.20
CA ASN A 160 -2.12 -22.20 23.45
C ASN A 160 -3.64 -22.31 23.38
N VAL A 161 -4.24 -22.03 22.22
CA VAL A 161 -5.70 -22.07 22.04
C VAL A 161 -6.11 -23.41 21.46
N MET A 162 -5.53 -23.80 20.32
CA MET A 162 -5.86 -25.09 19.69
C MET A 162 -5.24 -26.28 20.43
N LYS A 163 -4.17 -26.06 21.20
CA LYS A 163 -3.46 -27.09 21.98
C LYS A 163 -2.96 -28.25 21.11
N VAL A 164 -2.61 -27.97 19.86
CA VAL A 164 -1.99 -28.96 18.98
C VAL A 164 -0.53 -29.18 19.37
N LYS A 165 0.04 -30.31 18.97
CA LYS A 165 1.46 -30.64 19.21
C LYS A 165 2.26 -30.72 17.92
N ASN A 166 1.61 -31.12 16.83
CA ASN A 166 2.22 -31.33 15.52
C ASN A 166 1.56 -30.38 14.52
N VAL A 167 2.37 -29.73 13.70
CA VAL A 167 1.92 -28.83 12.64
C VAL A 167 2.70 -29.12 11.37
N ALA A 168 2.07 -28.95 10.21
CA ALA A 168 2.76 -28.91 8.93
C ALA A 168 2.67 -27.49 8.38
N VAL A 169 3.69 -27.07 7.63
CA VAL A 169 3.79 -25.72 7.08
C VAL A 169 3.89 -25.83 5.56
N ILE A 170 3.07 -25.05 4.85
CA ILE A 170 3.04 -25.01 3.38
C ILE A 170 3.05 -23.54 2.96
N ASP A 171 4.00 -23.15 2.10
CA ASP A 171 4.05 -21.81 1.51
C ASP A 171 3.86 -21.83 -0.02
N ASP A 172 3.47 -20.70 -0.59
CA ASP A 172 3.20 -20.52 -2.03
C ASP A 172 4.41 -20.01 -2.82
N ARG A 173 5.60 -20.01 -2.20
CA ARG A 173 6.86 -19.45 -2.73
C ARG A 173 6.85 -17.97 -3.05
N THR A 174 5.78 -17.23 -2.76
CA THR A 174 5.88 -15.77 -2.78
C THR A 174 6.73 -15.28 -1.59
N ALA A 175 7.25 -14.05 -1.67
CA ALA A 175 7.94 -13.45 -0.54
C ALA A 175 7.04 -13.31 0.69
N PHE A 176 5.72 -13.16 0.50
CA PHE A 176 4.75 -13.12 1.59
C PHE A 176 4.58 -14.50 2.23
N GLY A 177 4.21 -15.52 1.44
CA GLY A 177 3.97 -16.87 1.95
C GLY A 177 5.19 -17.43 2.67
N GLN A 178 6.39 -17.25 2.10
CA GLN A 178 7.64 -17.67 2.73
C GLN A 178 7.90 -16.92 4.05
N GLY A 179 7.63 -15.61 4.10
CA GLY A 179 7.84 -14.80 5.30
C GLY A 179 6.97 -15.23 6.47
N VAL A 180 5.68 -15.46 6.22
CA VAL A 180 4.75 -15.97 7.25
C VAL A 180 5.16 -17.38 7.70
N ALA A 181 5.48 -18.27 6.76
CA ALA A 181 5.88 -19.64 7.06
C ALA A 181 7.17 -19.70 7.90
N GLU A 182 8.17 -18.88 7.60
CA GLU A 182 9.40 -18.78 8.39
C GLU A 182 9.13 -18.32 9.82
N GLU A 183 8.39 -17.22 10.00
CA GLU A 183 8.14 -16.64 11.33
C GLU A 183 7.23 -17.56 12.17
N PHE A 184 6.22 -18.18 11.54
CA PHE A 184 5.44 -19.24 12.18
C PHE A 184 6.32 -20.40 12.64
N SER A 185 7.15 -20.94 11.76
CA SER A 185 7.98 -22.12 12.06
C SER A 185 8.99 -21.83 13.16
N LYS A 186 9.51 -20.60 13.20
CA LYS A 186 10.41 -20.13 14.25
C LYS A 186 9.72 -20.07 15.61
N GLU A 187 8.54 -19.44 15.69
CA GLU A 187 7.78 -19.34 16.93
C GLU A 187 7.18 -20.68 17.36
N ALA A 188 6.78 -21.53 16.42
CA ALA A 188 6.29 -22.87 16.71
C ALA A 188 7.34 -23.69 17.49
N LYS A 189 8.62 -23.59 17.08
CA LYS A 189 9.74 -24.26 17.78
C LYS A 189 9.96 -23.73 19.19
N THR A 190 9.84 -22.42 19.42
CA THR A 190 10.01 -21.83 20.77
C THR A 190 8.88 -22.25 21.71
N LEU A 191 7.67 -22.48 21.17
CA LEU A 191 6.49 -22.94 21.90
C LEU A 191 6.42 -24.47 22.08
N GLY A 192 7.41 -25.22 21.57
CA GLY A 192 7.46 -26.68 21.70
C GLY A 192 6.53 -27.45 20.74
N LEU A 193 6.02 -26.79 19.69
CA LEU A 193 5.34 -27.47 18.59
C LEU A 193 6.36 -28.22 17.72
N THR A 194 5.97 -29.39 17.23
CA THR A 194 6.75 -30.18 16.26
C THR A 194 6.27 -29.85 14.85
N VAL A 195 7.15 -29.27 14.03
CA VAL A 195 6.89 -29.10 12.60
C VAL A 195 7.19 -30.43 11.90
N VAL A 196 6.15 -31.19 11.57
CA VAL A 196 6.27 -32.56 11.02
C VAL A 196 6.60 -32.59 9.53
N GLY A 197 6.34 -31.49 8.83
CA GLY A 197 6.69 -31.33 7.43
C GLY A 197 6.63 -29.87 7.02
N GLN A 198 7.54 -29.50 6.12
CA GLN A 198 7.58 -28.18 5.50
C GLN A 198 7.64 -28.36 3.99
N GLU A 199 6.55 -28.00 3.34
CA GLU A 199 6.32 -28.19 1.91
C GLU A 199 6.06 -26.84 1.27
N PHE A 200 6.02 -26.82 -0.06
CA PHE A 200 5.73 -25.58 -0.78
C PHE A 200 5.04 -25.87 -2.11
N THR A 201 4.43 -24.84 -2.66
CA THR A 201 3.81 -24.87 -3.98
C THR A 201 4.13 -23.57 -4.75
N THR A 202 3.23 -23.16 -5.63
CA THR A 202 3.24 -21.83 -6.25
C THR A 202 1.91 -21.14 -5.98
N ASP A 203 1.91 -19.81 -6.07
CA ASP A 203 0.73 -18.93 -6.01
C ASP A 203 -0.31 -19.18 -7.11
N LYS A 204 0.01 -20.06 -8.06
CA LYS A 204 -0.87 -20.46 -9.17
C LYS A 204 -1.41 -21.88 -9.01
N SER A 205 -0.95 -22.63 -8.01
CA SER A 205 -1.34 -24.03 -7.87
C SER A 205 -2.79 -24.15 -7.44
N THR A 206 -3.48 -25.10 -8.06
CA THR A 206 -4.83 -25.52 -7.69
C THR A 206 -4.87 -26.97 -7.21
N ASP A 207 -3.77 -27.71 -7.37
CA ASP A 207 -3.62 -29.08 -6.88
C ASP A 207 -2.59 -29.12 -5.72
N PHE A 208 -2.98 -29.81 -4.65
CA PHE A 208 -2.23 -29.97 -3.42
C PHE A 208 -2.15 -31.44 -2.99
N LEU A 209 -2.66 -32.39 -3.79
CA LEU A 209 -2.79 -33.79 -3.40
C LEU A 209 -1.44 -34.45 -3.09
N SER A 210 -0.40 -34.14 -3.86
CA SER A 210 0.95 -34.68 -3.62
C SER A 210 1.51 -34.22 -2.27
N ILE A 211 1.38 -32.93 -1.97
CA ILE A 211 1.80 -32.32 -0.70
C ILE A 211 1.02 -32.95 0.46
N LEU A 212 -0.31 -33.03 0.34
CA LEU A 212 -1.15 -33.62 1.39
C LEU A 212 -0.88 -35.12 1.59
N THR A 213 -0.54 -35.84 0.53
CA THR A 213 -0.16 -37.27 0.61
C THR A 213 1.18 -37.43 1.32
N SER A 214 2.17 -36.57 1.02
CA SER A 214 3.47 -36.52 1.71
C SER A 214 3.29 -36.29 3.22
N LEU A 215 2.46 -35.31 3.60
CA LEU A 215 2.23 -34.94 5.00
C LEU A 215 1.37 -35.94 5.79
N LYS A 216 0.63 -36.81 5.10
CA LYS A 216 -0.20 -37.86 5.73
C LYS A 216 0.63 -39.10 6.11
N ALA A 217 1.70 -39.38 5.37
CA ALA A 217 2.54 -40.56 5.53
C ALA A 217 3.36 -40.50 6.84
#